data_AF-A0A3G3JWK1-F1
#
_entry.id   AF-A0A3G3JWK1-F1
#
_cell.length_a   1.000
_cell.length_b   1.000
_cell.length_c   1.000
_cell.angle_alpha   90.00
_cell.angle_beta   90.00
_cell.angle_gamma   90.00
#
_symmetry.space_group_name_H-M   'P 1'
#
loop_
_entity.id
_entity.type
_entity.pdbx_description
1 polymer ?
#
loop_
_entity_poly.entity_id
_entity_poly.type
_entity_poly.pdbx_seq_one_letter_code
_entity_poly.pdbx_strand_id
1 'polypeptide(L)' 'MLTGSTVSYSIFLWIATGLFLLRIDVEGYRMAQLMKEKKAARFAGWFNLATGLGLTIWQWIS' A
#
# COMPACT_ATOMS: atom_id res chain seq x y z
N MET A 1 16.03 -22.23 1.88
CA MET A 1 16.09 -21.33 0.69
C MET A 1 14.72 -21.06 0.05
N LEU A 2 13.59 -21.13 0.79
CA LEU A 2 12.24 -20.84 0.27
C LEU A 2 11.64 -19.52 0.81
N THR A 3 12.34 -18.82 1.70
CA THR A 3 11.82 -17.61 2.37
C THR A 3 11.98 -16.34 1.55
N GLY A 4 12.94 -16.28 0.62
CA GLY A 4 13.21 -15.07 -0.19
C GLY A 4 12.10 -14.73 -1.19
N SER A 5 11.50 -15.73 -1.84
CA SER A 5 10.45 -15.52 -2.86
C SER A 5 9.11 -15.10 -2.26
N THR A 6 8.72 -15.69 -1.13
CA THR A 6 7.44 -15.38 -0.46
C THR A 6 7.43 -13.98 0.15
N VAL A 7 8.56 -13.52 0.68
CA VAL A 7 8.70 -12.18 1.27
C VAL A 7 8.61 -11.11 0.17
N SER A 8 9.35 -11.28 -0.93
CA SER A 8 9.28 -10.33 -2.06
C SER A 8 7.89 -10.30 -2.71
N TYR A 9 7.22 -11.45 -2.83
CA TYR A 9 5.83 -11.51 -3.33
C TYR A 9 4.85 -10.79 -2.39
N SER A 10 5.01 -10.97 -1.07
CA SER A 10 4.16 -10.30 -0.08
C SER A 10 4.38 -8.79 -0.09
N ILE A 11 5.62 -8.32 -0.23
CA ILE A 11 5.95 -6.88 -0.35
C ILE A 11 5.30 -6.31 -1.62
N PHE A 12 5.34 -7.04 -2.74
CA PHE A 12 4.67 -6.61 -3.97
C PHE A 12 3.16 -6.48 -3.79
N LEU A 13 2.50 -7.49 -3.19
CA LEU A 13 1.06 -7.43 -2.89
C LEU A 13 0.70 -6.28 -1.95
N TRP A 14 1.56 -6.00 -0.97
CA TRP A 14 1.39 -4.91 -0.02
C TRP A 14 1.41 -3.54 -0.72
N ILE A 15 2.39 -3.32 -1.60
CA ILE A 15 2.49 -2.09 -2.40
C ILE A 15 1.32 -1.99 -3.38
N ALA A 16 0.96 -3.09 -4.05
CA ALA A 16 -0.17 -3.15 -4.97
C ALA A 16 -1.49 -2.80 -4.27
N THR A 17 -1.69 -3.30 -3.05
CA THR A 17 -2.87 -2.97 -2.21
C THR A 17 -2.87 -1.49 -1.83
N GLY A 18 -1.72 -0.92 -1.43
CA GLY A 18 -1.59 0.51 -1.16
C GLY A 18 -1.96 1.39 -2.37
N LEU A 19 -1.51 0.99 -3.58
CA LEU A 19 -1.88 1.66 -4.83
C LEU A 19 -3.36 1.51 -5.17
N PHE A 20 -3.94 0.33 -4.92
CA PHE A 20 -5.36 0.06 -5.16
C PHE A 20 -6.25 0.94 -4.28
N LEU A 21 -5.94 1.06 -2.98
CA LEU A 21 -6.65 1.96 -2.06
C LEU A 21 -6.56 3.43 -2.52
N LEU A 22 -5.41 3.87 -3.02
CA LEU A 22 -5.26 5.24 -3.52
C LEU A 22 -5.99 5.49 -4.85
N ARG A 23 -6.16 4.48 -5.70
CA ARG A 23 -6.79 4.61 -7.02
C ARG A 23 -8.29 4.38 -6.99
N ILE A 24 -8.74 3.32 -6.33
CA ILE A 24 -10.14 2.89 -6.37
C ILE A 24 -10.90 3.54 -5.23
N ASP A 25 -10.51 3.27 -3.99
CA ASP A 25 -11.22 3.74 -2.81
C ASP A 25 -11.22 5.26 -2.71
N VAL A 26 -10.06 5.91 -2.78
CA VAL A 26 -9.98 7.38 -2.69
C VAL A 26 -10.77 8.07 -3.81
N GLU A 27 -10.82 7.51 -5.02
CA GLU A 27 -11.58 8.06 -6.14
C GLU A 27 -13.09 7.79 -6.00
N GLY A 28 -13.47 6.59 -5.55
CA GLY A 28 -14.85 6.24 -5.20
C GLY A 28 -15.41 7.13 -4.09
N TYR A 29 -14.65 7.32 -3.01
CA TYR A 29 -15.02 8.24 -1.93
C TYR A 29 -15.01 9.70 -2.37
N ARG A 30 -14.20 10.07 -3.37
CA ARG A 30 -14.24 11.41 -3.99
C ARG A 30 -15.56 11.61 -4.74
N MET A 31 -15.98 10.64 -5.54
CA MET A 31 -17.25 10.69 -6.29
C MET A 31 -18.46 10.69 -5.37
N ALA A 32 -18.41 9.95 -4.26
CA ALA A 32 -19.48 9.89 -3.26
C ALA A 32 -19.50 11.07 -2.25
N GLN A 33 -18.58 12.04 -2.38
CA GLN A 33 -18.38 13.15 -1.42
C GLN A 33 -18.11 12.71 0.04
N LEU A 34 -17.61 11.50 0.25
CA LEU A 34 -17.32 10.93 1.57
C LEU A 34 -15.92 11.36 2.06
N MET A 35 -15.81 12.61 2.53
CA MET A 35 -14.52 13.22 2.89
C MET A 35 -13.77 12.49 4.02
N LYS A 36 -14.49 11.95 5.01
CA LYS A 36 -13.88 11.23 6.13
C LYS A 36 -13.24 9.91 5.67
N GLU A 37 -13.99 9.11 4.91
CA GLU A 37 -13.54 7.83 4.38
C GLU A 37 -12.42 8.01 3.36
N LYS A 38 -12.54 9.03 2.50
CA LYS A 38 -11.45 9.44 1.59
C LYS A 38 -10.14 9.71 2.34
N LYS A 39 -10.20 10.42 3.47
CA LYS A 39 -9.00 10.73 4.27
C LYS A 39 -8.41 9.47 4.89
N ALA A 40 -9.26 8.58 5.41
CA ALA A 40 -8.83 7.29 5.95
C ALA A 40 -8.18 6.39 4.88
N ALA A 41 -8.82 6.24 3.71
CA ALA A 41 -8.30 5.47 2.59
C ALA A 41 -6.99 6.06 2.04
N ARG A 42 -6.89 7.39 1.97
CA ARG A 42 -5.65 8.07 1.56
C ARG A 42 -4.51 7.82 2.54
N PHE A 43 -4.79 7.91 3.84
CA PHE A 43 -3.81 7.60 4.88
C PHE A 43 -3.38 6.13 4.83
N ALA A 44 -4.33 5.20 4.74
CA ALA A 44 -4.06 3.77 4.65
C ALA A 44 -3.25 3.40 3.40
N GLY A 45 -3.59 3.98 2.24
CA GLY A 45 -2.87 3.78 0.99
C GLY A 45 -1.42 4.28 1.06
N TRP A 46 -1.20 5.51 1.54
CA TRP A 46 0.15 6.04 1.75
C TRP A 46 0.94 5.28 2.81
N PHE A 47 0.30 4.83 3.89
CA PHE A 47 0.93 4.01 4.91
C PHE A 47 1.40 2.65 4.34
N ASN A 48 0.56 1.99 3.54
CA ASN A 48 0.94 0.73 2.86
C ASN A 48 2.09 0.95 1.87
N LEU A 49 2.07 2.03 1.09
CA LEU A 49 3.16 2.37 0.17
C LEU A 49 4.46 2.68 0.92
N ALA A 50 4.42 3.51 1.96
CA ALA A 50 5.60 3.89 2.72
C ALA A 50 6.23 2.69 3.44
N THR A 51 5.39 1.83 4.04
CA THR A 51 5.86 0.61 4.71
C THR A 51 6.41 -0.41 3.73
N GLY A 52 5.75 -0.63 2.58
CA GLY A 52 6.25 -1.52 1.53
C GLY A 52 7.58 -1.06 0.93
N LEU A 53 7.74 0.24 0.68
CA LEU A 53 9.01 0.82 0.22
C LEU A 53 10.10 0.71 1.30
N GLY A 54 9.78 1.00 2.56
CA GLY A 54 10.71 0.88 3.67
C GLY A 54 11.20 -0.56 3.88
N LEU A 55 10.31 -1.55 3.80
CA LEU A 55 10.66 -2.97 3.87
C LEU A 55 11.53 -3.40 2.70
N THR A 56 11.26 -2.88 1.50
CA THR A 56 12.11 -3.13 0.32
C THR A 56 13.51 -2.60 0.59
N ILE A 57 13.65 -1.32 0.95
CA ILE A 57 14.95 -0.70 1.22
C ILE A 57 15.70 -1.43 2.33
N TRP A 58 15.01 -1.83 3.40
CA TRP A 58 15.59 -2.63 4.48
C TRP A 58 16.15 -3.96 3.99
N GLN A 59 15.40 -4.70 3.16
CA GLN A 59 15.86 -5.95 2.57
C GLN A 59 17.09 -5.77 1.67
N TRP A 60 17.22 -4.62 0.99
CA TRP A 60 18.40 -4.32 0.16
C TRP A 60 19.64 -3.95 0.99
N ILE A 61 19.45 -3.40 2.19
CA ILE A 61 20.54 -2.97 3.07
C ILE A 61 21.01 -4.09 4.01
N SER A 62 20.12 -5.00 4.43
CA SER A 62 20.43 -6.12 5.34
C SER A 62 21.03 -7.32 4.60
#